data_AF-A0A3C1TMM3-F1
#
_entry.id   AF-A0A3C1TMM3-F1
#
_cell.length_a   1.000
_cell.length_b   1.000
_cell.length_c   1.000
_cell.angle_alpha   90.00
_cell.angle_beta   90.00
_cell.angle_gamma   90.00
#
_symmetry.space_group_name_H-M   'P 1'
#
loop_
_entity.id
_entity.type
_entity.pdbx_description
1 polymer ?
#
loop_
_entity_poly.entity_id
_entity_poly.type
_entity_poly.pdbx_seq_one_letter_code
_entity_poly.pdbx_strand_id
1 'polypeptide(L)'
;MLEIMRNVILFVGWPILVAGSVFIFIKGKGVYGMVKGSLIGKISKTLVYTMLIEMYSLGIVSTFFLYCSLKAALYVVIPVFVVWFINFIMAVKVLNYATNEAKKMAQ
;
A
#
# COMPACT_ATOMS: atom_id res chain seq x y z
N MET A 1 20.14 22.66 1.28
CA MET A 1 19.84 21.58 2.25
C MET A 1 18.39 21.10 2.13
N LEU A 2 17.40 22.00 2.20
CA LEU A 2 15.96 21.65 2.07
C LEU A 2 15.62 20.94 0.73
N GLU A 3 16.20 21.38 -0.39
CA GLU A 3 15.93 20.76 -1.70
C GLU A 3 16.52 19.35 -1.83
N ILE A 4 17.72 19.13 -1.27
CA ILE A 4 18.37 17.81 -1.25
C ILE A 4 17.51 16.83 -0.44
N MET A 5 16.99 17.26 0.72
CA MET A 5 16.14 16.43 1.57
C MET A 5 14.82 16.04 0.87
N ARG A 6 14.17 16.98 0.18
CA ARG A 6 12.99 16.70 -0.66
C ARG A 6 13.30 15.63 -1.71
N ASN A 7 14.41 15.78 -2.44
CA ASN A 7 14.78 14.84 -3.49
C ASN A 7 15.05 13.44 -2.94
N VAL A 8 15.72 13.33 -1.79
CA VAL A 8 15.92 12.04 -1.11
C VAL A 8 14.58 11.40 -0.72
N ILE A 9 13.66 12.16 -0.14
CA ILE A 9 12.34 11.64 0.27
C ILE A 9 11.55 11.14 -0.93
N LEU A 10 11.53 11.90 -2.03
CA LEU A 10 10.83 11.48 -3.25
C LEU A 10 11.50 10.27 -3.90
N PHE A 11 12.83 10.28 -3.96
CA PHE A 11 13.62 9.21 -4.57
C PHE A 11 13.51 7.89 -3.82
N VAL A 12 13.33 7.90 -2.50
CA VAL A 12 13.13 6.69 -1.70
C VAL A 12 11.65 6.32 -1.60
N GLY A 13 10.78 7.30 -1.38
CA GLY A 13 9.35 7.10 -1.15
C GLY A 13 8.63 6.50 -2.35
N TRP A 14 8.87 7.03 -3.56
CA TRP A 14 8.20 6.54 -4.77
C TRP A 14 8.55 5.08 -5.09
N PRO A 15 9.83 4.66 -5.11
CA PRO A 15 10.17 3.25 -5.32
C PRO A 15 9.58 2.32 -4.27
N ILE A 16 9.50 2.72 -2.99
CA ILE A 16 8.84 1.91 -1.95
C ILE A 16 7.35 1.75 -2.25
N LEU A 17 6.66 2.83 -2.65
CA LEU A 17 5.26 2.77 -3.04
C LEU A 17 5.03 1.91 -4.29
N VAL A 18 5.90 2.01 -5.30
CA VAL A 18 5.83 1.18 -6.51
C VAL A 18 6.09 -0.29 -6.18
N ALA A 19 7.11 -0.59 -5.37
CA ALA A 19 7.42 -1.96 -4.95
C ALA A 19 6.27 -2.57 -4.12
N GLY A 20 5.74 -1.80 -3.16
CA GLY A 20 4.63 -2.26 -2.32
C GLY A 20 3.33 -2.50 -3.10
N SER A 21 3.06 -1.68 -4.13
CA SER A 21 1.88 -1.86 -4.99
C SER A 21 1.99 -3.10 -5.87
N VAL A 22 3.15 -3.34 -6.49
CA VAL A 22 3.42 -4.59 -7.23
C VAL A 22 3.28 -5.80 -6.30
N PHE A 23 3.85 -5.73 -5.10
CA PHE A 23 3.76 -6.82 -4.12
C PHE A 23 2.31 -7.16 -3.73
N ILE A 24 1.50 -6.17 -3.35
CA ILE A 24 0.10 -6.38 -2.99
C ILE A 24 -0.70 -6.92 -4.18
N PHE A 25 -0.44 -6.43 -5.39
CA PHE A 25 -1.15 -6.87 -6.58
C PHE A 25 -0.90 -8.35 -6.89
N ILE A 26 0.36 -8.79 -6.87
CA ILE A 26 0.73 -10.20 -7.11
C ILE A 26 0.04 -11.09 -6.06
N LYS A 27 0.12 -10.69 -4.79
CA LYS A 27 -0.45 -11.45 -3.68
C LYS A 27 -1.97 -11.53 -3.74
N GLY A 28 -2.62 -10.42 -4.05
CA GLY A 28 -4.06 -10.31 -4.25
C GLY A 28 -4.57 -11.18 -5.39
N LYS A 29 -3.83 -11.19 -6.51
CA LYS A 29 -4.15 -12.05 -7.66
C LYS A 29 -4.06 -13.54 -7.31
N GLY A 30 -3.08 -13.92 -6.49
CA GLY A 30 -2.97 -15.28 -5.95
C GLY A 30 -4.22 -15.69 -5.17
N VAL A 31 -4.63 -14.89 -4.17
CA VAL A 31 -5.85 -15.15 -3.37
C VAL A 31 -7.08 -15.25 -4.26
N TYR A 32 -7.30 -14.26 -5.14
CA TYR A 32 -8.48 -14.23 -6.00
C TYR A 32 -8.57 -15.43 -6.93
N GLY A 33 -7.41 -15.92 -7.44
CA GLY A 33 -7.35 -17.12 -8.26
C GLY A 33 -7.81 -18.38 -7.53
N MET A 34 -7.48 -18.52 -6.23
CA MET A 34 -7.83 -19.70 -5.44
C MET A 34 -9.29 -19.73 -4.98
N VAL A 35 -9.92 -18.56 -4.80
CA VAL A 35 -11.30 -18.47 -4.23
C VAL A 35 -12.25 -17.71 -5.13
N LYS A 36 -12.07 -17.83 -6.45
CA LYS A 36 -12.82 -17.10 -7.48
C LYS A 36 -14.33 -17.34 -7.31
N GLY A 37 -15.08 -16.25 -7.09
CA GLY A 37 -16.54 -16.29 -6.91
C GLY A 37 -17.01 -16.31 -5.45
N SER A 38 -16.13 -16.62 -4.49
CA SER A 38 -16.45 -16.55 -3.06
C SER A 38 -16.47 -15.11 -2.52
N LEU A 39 -17.08 -14.94 -1.35
CA LEU A 39 -17.04 -13.68 -0.59
C LEU A 39 -15.59 -13.26 -0.26
N ILE A 40 -14.73 -14.21 0.15
CA ILE A 40 -13.32 -13.97 0.49
C ILE A 40 -12.55 -13.42 -0.71
N GLY A 41 -12.80 -13.96 -1.91
CA GLY A 41 -12.18 -13.49 -3.15
C GLY A 41 -12.60 -12.07 -3.51
N LYS A 42 -13.89 -11.74 -3.36
CA LYS A 42 -14.40 -10.38 -3.60
C LYS A 42 -13.79 -9.37 -2.62
N ILE A 43 -13.80 -9.68 -1.31
CA ILE A 43 -13.22 -8.82 -0.27
C ILE A 43 -11.73 -8.60 -0.51
N SER A 44 -10.98 -9.66 -0.82
CA SER A 44 -9.54 -9.57 -1.08
C SER A 44 -9.23 -8.69 -2.30
N LYS A 45 -10.03 -8.82 -3.37
CA LYS A 45 -9.90 -7.98 -4.57
C LYS A 45 -10.18 -6.51 -4.24
N THR A 46 -11.25 -6.22 -3.51
CA THR A 46 -11.58 -4.85 -3.08
C THR A 46 -10.46 -4.27 -2.21
N LEU A 47 -9.97 -5.02 -1.22
CA LEU A 47 -8.87 -4.60 -0.34
C LEU A 47 -7.62 -4.22 -1.15
N VAL A 48 -7.24 -5.05 -2.13
CA VAL A 48 -6.09 -4.78 -3.01
C VAL A 48 -6.28 -3.47 -3.78
N TYR A 49 -7.45 -3.24 -4.38
CA TYR A 49 -7.71 -1.99 -5.09
C TYR A 49 -7.70 -0.78 -4.17
N THR A 50 -8.35 -0.86 -3.00
CA THR A 50 -8.34 0.23 -2.03
C THR A 50 -6.92 0.58 -1.60
N MET A 51 -6.10 -0.43 -1.27
CA MET A 51 -4.70 -0.22 -0.90
C MET A 51 -3.89 0.44 -2.02
N LEU A 52 -4.11 0.05 -3.29
CA LEU A 52 -3.45 0.69 -4.43
C LEU A 52 -3.85 2.17 -4.56
N ILE A 53 -5.15 2.47 -4.46
CA ILE A 53 -5.65 3.85 -4.55
C ILE A 53 -5.06 4.69 -3.42
N GLU A 54 -5.05 4.17 -2.19
CA GLU A 54 -4.45 4.83 -1.02
C GLU A 54 -2.97 5.11 -1.23
N MET A 55 -2.20 4.14 -1.75
CA MET A 55 -0.77 4.29 -2.03
C MET A 55 -0.47 5.40 -3.02
N TYR A 56 -1.18 5.43 -4.15
CA TYR A 56 -0.99 6.46 -5.16
C TYR A 56 -1.44 7.83 -4.66
N SER A 57 -2.57 7.89 -3.96
CA SER A 57 -3.08 9.13 -3.35
C SER A 57 -2.07 9.68 -2.34
N LEU A 58 -1.54 8.83 -1.46
CA LEU A 58 -0.52 9.21 -0.50
C LEU A 58 0.74 9.74 -1.17
N GLY A 59 1.25 9.04 -2.20
CA GLY A 59 2.44 9.46 -2.94
C GLY A 59 2.28 10.83 -3.61
N ILE A 60 1.15 11.05 -4.28
CA ILE A 60 0.86 12.32 -4.97
C ILE A 60 0.69 13.46 -3.96
N VAL A 61 -0.16 13.28 -2.94
CA VAL A 61 -0.42 14.30 -1.92
C VAL A 61 0.85 14.65 -1.16
N SER A 62 1.64 13.64 -0.77
CA SER A 62 2.93 13.86 -0.10
C SER A 62 3.90 14.63 -0.97
N THR A 63 3.96 14.30 -2.26
CA THR A 63 4.80 15.02 -3.23
C THR A 63 4.38 16.49 -3.32
N PHE A 64 3.09 16.75 -3.52
CA PHE A 64 2.56 18.12 -3.58
C PHE A 64 2.89 18.92 -2.31
N PHE A 65 2.64 18.33 -1.14
CA PHE A 65 2.91 18.98 0.15
C PHE A 65 4.40 19.31 0.34
N LEU A 66 5.30 18.40 -0.05
CA LEU A 66 6.75 18.62 -0.01
C LEU A 66 7.21 19.78 -0.91
N TYR A 67 6.49 20.06 -2.01
CA TYR A 67 6.76 21.22 -2.87
C TYR A 67 6.17 22.52 -2.33
N CYS A 68 5.02 22.49 -1.67
CA CYS A 68 4.41 23.69 -1.07
C CYS A 68 5.12 24.17 0.19
N SER A 69 5.40 23.27 1.14
CA SER A 69 6.04 23.65 2.41
C SER A 69 6.77 22.46 3.02
N LEU A 70 8.10 22.42 2.87
CA LEU A 70 8.88 21.28 3.31
C LEU A 70 8.80 21.05 4.82
N LYS A 71 8.85 22.11 5.63
CA LYS A 71 8.79 21.98 7.11
C LYS A 71 7.45 21.38 7.54
N ALA A 72 6.33 21.95 7.08
CA ALA A 72 5.01 21.43 7.41
C ALA A 72 4.80 20.01 6.86
N ALA A 73 5.30 19.74 5.64
CA ALA A 73 5.19 18.44 5.03
C ALA A 73 5.88 17.35 5.84
N LEU A 74 7.07 17.59 6.42
CA LEU A 74 7.72 16.58 7.27
C LEU A 74 6.87 16.21 8.48
N TYR A 75 6.25 17.19 9.14
CA TYR A 75 5.41 16.94 10.33
C TYR A 75 4.08 16.27 10.01
N VAL A 76 3.62 16.31 8.75
CA VAL A 76 2.33 15.72 8.34
C VAL A 76 2.53 14.41 7.58
N VAL A 77 3.39 14.41 6.56
CA VAL A 77 3.64 13.27 5.68
C VAL A 77 4.23 12.09 6.45
N ILE A 78 5.18 12.32 7.35
CA ILE A 78 5.84 11.22 8.08
C ILE A 78 4.82 10.45 8.95
N PRO A 79 4.04 11.09 9.84
CA PRO A 79 3.01 10.39 10.61
C PRO A 79 1.96 9.69 9.75
N VAL A 80 1.47 10.36 8.69
CA VAL A 80 0.48 9.76 7.78
C VAL A 80 1.07 8.53 7.09
N PHE A 81 2.33 8.59 6.65
CA PHE A 81 3.01 7.44 6.06
C PHE A 81 3.19 6.28 7.05
N VAL A 82 3.50 6.57 8.33
CA VAL A 82 3.59 5.54 9.37
C VAL A 82 2.25 4.85 9.59
N VAL A 83 1.16 5.62 9.73
CA VAL A 83 -0.19 5.05 9.91
C VAL A 83 -0.59 4.21 8.70
N TRP A 84 -0.36 4.74 7.50
CA TRP A 84 -0.62 4.02 6.26
C TRP A 84 0.21 2.73 6.18
N PHE A 85 1.49 2.76 6.56
CA PHE A 85 2.36 1.58 6.56
C PHE A 85 1.86 0.49 7.50
N ILE A 86 1.35 0.86 8.69
CA ILE A 86 0.71 -0.09 9.61
C ILE A 86 -0.53 -0.72 8.94
N ASN A 87 -1.37 0.09 8.27
CA ASN A 87 -2.51 -0.41 7.52
C ASN A 87 -2.09 -1.38 6.40
N PHE A 88 -1.02 -1.07 5.69
CA PHE A 88 -0.43 -1.94 4.67
C PHE A 88 0.00 -3.29 5.24
N ILE A 89 0.71 -3.32 6.36
CA ILE A 89 1.10 -4.58 7.00
C ILE A 89 -0.13 -5.39 7.44
N MET A 90 -1.17 -4.74 7.97
CA MET A 90 -2.42 -5.42 8.32
C MET A 90 -3.12 -6.00 7.09
N ALA A 91 -3.25 -5.24 6.01
CA ALA A 91 -3.82 -5.72 4.75
C ALA A 91 -3.05 -6.95 4.21
N VAL A 92 -1.72 -6.92 4.27
CA VAL A 92 -0.86 -8.03 3.84
C VAL A 92 -1.06 -9.28 4.72
N LYS A 93 -1.31 -9.11 6.03
CA LYS A 93 -1.66 -10.21 6.95
C LYS A 93 -3.03 -10.80 6.64
N VAL A 94 -4.04 -9.95 6.39
CA VAL A 94 -5.39 -10.40 6.00
C VAL A 94 -5.34 -11.20 4.70
N LEU A 95 -4.59 -10.72 3.69
CA LEU A 95 -4.39 -11.46 2.44
C LEU A 95 -3.69 -12.81 2.64
N ASN A 96 -2.71 -12.89 3.56
CA ASN A 96 -2.07 -14.15 3.93
C ASN A 96 -3.04 -15.12 4.60
N TYR A 97 -3.86 -14.62 5.53
CA TYR A 97 -4.85 -15.43 6.21
C TYR A 97 -5.87 -15.98 5.21
N ALA A 98 -6.41 -15.13 4.34
CA ALA A 98 -7.31 -15.52 3.26
C ALA A 98 -6.68 -16.55 2.31
N THR A 99 -5.38 -16.40 2.01
CA THR A 99 -4.62 -17.38 1.21
C THR A 99 -4.57 -18.75 1.91
N ASN A 100 -4.27 -18.78 3.20
CA ASN A 100 -4.13 -20.02 3.95
C ASN A 100 -5.48 -20.71 4.12
N GLU A 101 -6.54 -19.95 4.37
CA GLU A 101 -7.90 -20.47 4.46
C GLU A 101 -8.37 -21.04 3.12
N ALA A 102 -8.11 -20.33 2.01
CA ALA A 102 -8.37 -20.81 0.66
C ALA A 102 -7.67 -22.15 0.36
N LYS A 103 -6.39 -22.28 0.74
CA LYS A 103 -5.63 -23.52 0.53
C LYS A 103 -6.19 -24.70 1.29
N LYS A 104 -6.67 -24.48 2.53
CA LYS A 104 -7.31 -25.54 3.33
C LYS A 104 -8.62 -26.03 2.73
N MET A 105 -9.37 -25.15 2.06
CA MET A 105 -10.63 -25.51 1.39
C MET A 105 -10.44 -26.22 0.06
N ALA A 106 -9.23 -26.12 -0.54
CA ALA A 106 -8.88 -26.74 -1.80
C ALA A 106 -8.17 -28.10 -1.65
N GLN A 107 -7.83 -28.50 -0.42
CA GLN A 107 -7.36 -29.83 -0.05
C GLN A 107 -8.52 -30.70 0.43
#